data_AF-A0AAW6HQX2-F1
#
_entry.id   AF-A0AAW6HQX2-F1
#
_cell.length_a   1.000
_cell.length_b   1.000
_cell.length_c   1.000
_cell.angle_alpha   90.00
_cell.angle_beta   90.00
_cell.angle_gamma   90.00
#
_symmetry.space_group_name_H-M   'P 1'
#
loop_
_entity.id
_entity.type
_entity.pdbx_description
1 polymer ?
#
loop_
_entity_poly.entity_id
_entity_poly.type
_entity_poly.pdbx_seq_one_letter_code
_entity_poly.pdbx_strand_id
1 'polypeptide(L)'
;MSGRNRNKRAARARSGAAPQHVVDTLQNLVAGLGDQRDKMSYGRYLLPRVIDRVELEAMYRTNWLARKVVDIPATDMTREWVTLNTAMHADALEPMHRLEQALNVRAKVRDALAWARLYGGAVLFINVHGQDPCLPFDPASVMPGTRLSLTVLDRWRVALGSGQMDQNPLSETYGQPRCYQIAGSVERVDHSRMIAFSGAELPWEAFRGNGYWHDSVLQAMYNALSRYDTATQGTASMFFEAVVDVLRISGLSDTLTTDRGAEEVHKRFQLAAMMKSFNRMLLLDAKDEYSQKTNHFSGVKDVIEQFMMDISGAADIPATRLFGQSPKA
;
A
#
# COMPACT_ATOMS: atom_id res chain seq x y z
N MET A 1 -24.80 -2.45 64.64
CA MET A 1 -24.10 -1.77 65.76
C MET A 1 -22.74 -2.44 65.92
N SER A 2 -21.67 -1.92 65.31
CA SER A 2 -20.72 -0.95 65.91
C SER A 2 -20.43 -1.32 67.37
N GLY A 3 -19.30 -1.89 67.79
CA GLY A 3 -17.90 -1.75 67.34
C GLY A 3 -17.09 -1.27 68.56
N ARG A 4 -15.99 -1.94 68.95
CA ARG A 4 -14.91 -1.30 69.75
C ARG A 4 -13.64 -2.17 69.89
N ASN A 5 -12.61 -1.71 69.18
CA ASN A 5 -11.16 -1.80 69.36
C ASN A 5 -10.60 -2.19 70.74
N ARG A 6 -9.47 -2.92 70.72
CA ARG A 6 -8.29 -2.62 71.55
C ARG A 6 -6.96 -2.87 70.83
N ASN A 7 -6.18 -1.79 70.72
CA ASN A 7 -4.80 -1.65 70.27
C ASN A 7 -3.78 -2.53 71.02
N LYS A 8 -2.70 -2.93 70.34
CA LYS A 8 -1.32 -2.95 70.89
C LYS A 8 -0.25 -2.63 69.82
N ARG A 9 0.39 -1.45 70.01
CA ARG A 9 1.83 -1.07 69.91
C ARG A 9 2.66 -1.60 68.71
N ALA A 10 3.14 -0.78 67.76
CA ALA A 10 4.18 0.28 67.80
C ALA A 10 5.64 -0.21 67.76
N ALA A 11 6.34 0.02 66.62
CA ALA A 11 7.73 0.50 66.53
C ALA A 11 8.13 0.81 65.06
N ARG A 12 9.00 1.82 64.88
CA ARG A 12 9.39 2.53 63.63
C ARG A 12 10.39 1.78 62.75
N ALA A 13 10.38 2.05 61.43
CA ALA A 13 11.58 2.43 60.65
C ALA A 13 11.18 3.07 59.30
N ARG A 14 11.95 4.09 58.89
CA ARG A 14 11.77 4.93 57.68
C ARG A 14 12.45 4.32 56.43
N SER A 15 12.24 5.01 55.31
CA SER A 15 12.96 4.97 54.01
C SER A 15 12.44 3.93 53.02
N GLY A 16 12.28 4.18 51.72
CA GLY A 16 12.47 5.36 50.89
C GLY A 16 11.81 5.05 49.53
N ALA A 17 11.23 6.05 48.88
CA ALA A 17 10.61 5.87 47.57
C ALA A 17 11.71 5.56 46.53
N ALA A 18 11.69 4.34 46.00
CA ALA A 18 12.60 3.92 44.94
C ALA A 18 12.07 4.40 43.56
N PRO A 19 12.90 5.05 42.73
CA PRO A 19 12.58 5.31 41.34
C PRO A 19 12.87 4.05 40.53
N GLN A 20 11.90 3.14 40.44
CA GLN A 20 11.92 2.05 39.48
C GLN A 20 10.73 2.28 38.57
N HIS A 21 10.96 2.72 37.32
CA HIS A 21 10.06 2.57 36.15
C HIS A 21 10.56 3.29 34.88
N VAL A 22 11.78 3.84 34.84
CA VAL A 22 12.35 4.45 33.61
C VAL A 22 13.50 3.61 33.01
N VAL A 23 14.29 2.94 33.85
CA VAL A 23 15.38 2.07 33.38
C VAL A 23 14.83 0.77 32.78
N ASP A 24 13.73 0.25 33.31
CA ASP A 24 13.09 -1.00 32.86
C ASP A 24 12.30 -0.81 31.55
N THR A 25 11.77 0.40 31.30
CA THR A 25 11.15 0.76 30.02
C THR A 25 12.17 0.98 28.92
N LEU A 26 13.35 1.57 29.24
CA LEU A 26 14.46 1.64 28.29
C LEU A 26 15.14 0.29 28.08
N GLN A 27 15.26 -0.56 29.09
CA GLN A 27 15.77 -1.93 28.92
C GLN A 27 14.80 -2.79 28.11
N ASN A 28 13.48 -2.66 28.27
CA ASN A 28 12.52 -3.36 27.41
C ASN A 28 12.43 -2.76 25.99
N LEU A 29 12.70 -1.45 25.83
CA LEU A 29 12.81 -0.82 24.50
C LEU A 29 14.11 -1.23 23.78
N VAL A 30 15.22 -1.32 24.51
CA VAL A 30 16.54 -1.74 24.00
C VAL A 30 16.59 -3.26 23.80
N ALA A 31 15.92 -4.05 24.65
CA ALA A 31 15.68 -5.47 24.43
C ALA A 31 14.72 -5.68 23.25
N GLY A 32 13.72 -4.82 23.05
CA GLY A 32 12.88 -4.81 21.83
C GLY A 32 13.60 -4.36 20.55
N LEU A 33 14.73 -3.66 20.69
CA LEU A 33 15.67 -3.34 19.60
C LEU A 33 16.70 -4.46 19.35
N GLY A 34 16.91 -5.35 20.33
CA GLY A 34 17.82 -6.50 20.26
C GLY A 34 17.15 -7.86 20.02
N ASP A 35 15.83 -7.96 20.24
CA ASP A 35 15.04 -9.18 20.15
C ASP A 35 13.90 -9.07 19.13
N GLN A 36 14.16 -8.37 18.01
CA GLN A 36 13.39 -8.58 16.80
C GLN A 36 14.18 -9.48 15.86
N ARG A 37 13.92 -10.79 15.99
CA ARG A 37 14.13 -11.79 14.95
C ARG A 37 15.52 -11.72 14.33
N ASP A 38 16.46 -12.32 15.06
CA ASP A 38 17.61 -13.05 14.54
C ASP A 38 17.98 -12.72 13.07
N LYS A 39 18.95 -11.82 12.93
CA LYS A 39 19.61 -11.48 11.67
C LYS A 39 20.14 -12.79 11.05
N MET A 40 19.45 -13.27 10.00
CA MET A 40 19.79 -14.44 9.16
C MET A 40 19.23 -15.83 9.56
N SER A 41 18.08 -15.89 10.24
CA SER A 41 17.36 -17.15 10.52
C SER A 41 15.88 -17.00 10.15
N TYR A 42 15.30 -17.54 9.07
CA TYR A 42 15.48 -18.80 8.37
C TYR A 42 15.21 -18.57 6.88
N GLY A 43 15.94 -19.24 5.98
CA GLY A 43 15.66 -19.30 4.54
C GLY A 43 14.38 -20.09 4.19
N ARG A 44 13.27 -19.79 4.88
CA ARG A 44 11.94 -20.36 4.64
C ARG A 44 10.99 -19.23 4.32
N TYR A 45 10.24 -19.38 3.23
CA TYR A 45 9.13 -18.49 2.91
C TYR A 45 7.97 -18.80 3.87
N LEU A 46 7.59 -17.80 4.66
CA LEU A 46 6.40 -17.83 5.49
C LEU A 46 5.24 -17.15 4.76
N LEU A 47 4.00 -17.53 5.09
CA LEU A 47 2.83 -16.83 4.56
C LEU A 47 2.94 -15.34 4.92
N PRO A 48 2.92 -14.43 3.93
CA PRO A 48 3.00 -13.01 4.18
C PRO A 48 1.74 -12.53 4.90
N ARG A 49 1.85 -11.40 5.60
CA ARG A 49 0.69 -10.69 6.12
C ARG A 49 -0.23 -10.33 4.95
N VAL A 50 -1.49 -10.75 5.02
CA VAL A 50 -2.51 -10.39 4.02
C VAL A 50 -2.86 -8.91 4.19
N ILE A 51 -2.80 -8.17 3.08
CA ILE A 51 -3.19 -6.76 3.00
C ILE A 51 -4.72 -6.72 2.88
N ASP A 52 -5.37 -5.93 3.74
CA ASP A 52 -6.82 -5.79 3.69
C ASP A 52 -7.28 -4.77 2.63
N ARG A 53 -8.59 -4.69 2.40
CA ARG A 53 -9.18 -3.77 1.43
C ARG A 53 -8.81 -2.30 1.71
N VAL A 54 -8.84 -1.90 2.98
CA VAL A 54 -8.64 -0.49 3.37
C VAL A 54 -7.20 -0.09 3.11
N GLU A 55 -6.26 -0.97 3.39
CA GLU A 55 -4.85 -0.76 3.13
C GLU A 55 -4.55 -0.77 1.62
N LEU A 56 -5.13 -1.69 0.83
CA LEU A 56 -5.01 -1.66 -0.63
C LEU A 56 -5.51 -0.32 -1.21
N GLU A 57 -6.65 0.18 -0.72
CA GLU A 57 -7.19 1.49 -1.11
C GLU A 57 -6.26 2.63 -0.70
N ALA A 58 -5.68 2.58 0.51
CA ALA A 58 -4.72 3.56 0.98
C ALA A 58 -3.47 3.56 0.09
N MET A 59 -2.87 2.40 -0.14
CA MET A 59 -1.71 2.22 -1.02
C MET A 59 -1.98 2.80 -2.41
N TYR A 60 -3.11 2.46 -3.04
CA TYR A 60 -3.46 2.95 -4.37
C TYR A 60 -3.68 4.47 -4.44
N ARG A 61 -4.18 5.08 -3.35
CA ARG A 61 -4.49 6.51 -3.30
C ARG A 61 -3.30 7.37 -2.91
N THR A 62 -2.40 6.88 -2.07
CA THR A 62 -1.32 7.68 -1.48
C THR A 62 0.06 7.35 -2.04
N ASN A 63 0.30 6.10 -2.47
CA ASN A 63 1.56 5.69 -3.06
C ASN A 63 1.47 5.66 -4.60
N TRP A 64 2.18 6.59 -5.23
CA TRP A 64 2.19 6.73 -6.69
C TRP A 64 2.79 5.52 -7.41
N LEU A 65 3.74 4.78 -6.80
CA LEU A 65 4.31 3.56 -7.35
C LEU A 65 3.29 2.42 -7.32
N ALA A 66 2.62 2.22 -6.18
CA ALA A 66 1.57 1.22 -6.05
C ALA A 66 0.48 1.44 -7.11
N ARG A 67 0.07 2.70 -7.32
CA ARG A 67 -0.87 3.07 -8.37
C ARG A 67 -0.35 2.74 -9.78
N LYS A 68 0.90 3.07 -10.08
CA LYS A 68 1.49 2.78 -11.40
C LYS A 68 1.57 1.28 -11.70
N VAL A 69 1.96 0.47 -10.72
CA VAL A 69 2.02 -1.00 -10.90
C VAL A 69 0.65 -1.58 -11.27
N VAL A 70 -0.41 -1.03 -10.71
CA VAL A 70 -1.78 -1.42 -11.02
C VAL A 70 -2.18 -0.91 -12.41
N ASP A 71 -2.03 0.40 -12.66
CA ASP A 71 -2.62 1.08 -13.82
C ASP A 71 -1.84 0.85 -15.13
N ILE A 72 -0.50 0.72 -15.09
CA ILE A 72 0.33 0.64 -16.30
C ILE A 72 -0.02 -0.58 -17.15
N PRO A 73 -0.04 -1.83 -16.63
CA PRO A 73 -0.34 -2.99 -17.47
C PRO A 73 -1.76 -2.95 -18.03
N ALA A 74 -2.75 -2.52 -17.23
CA ALA A 74 -4.12 -2.36 -17.69
C ALA A 74 -4.23 -1.32 -18.82
N THR A 75 -3.52 -0.21 -18.69
CA THR A 75 -3.51 0.86 -19.70
C THR A 75 -2.77 0.44 -20.96
N ASP A 76 -1.61 -0.20 -20.83
CA ASP A 76 -0.77 -0.62 -21.95
C ASP A 76 -1.46 -1.74 -22.74
N MET A 77 -2.08 -2.73 -22.07
CA MET A 77 -2.87 -3.80 -22.72
C MET A 77 -4.08 -3.29 -23.50
N THR A 78 -4.69 -2.20 -23.04
CA THR A 78 -5.87 -1.63 -23.69
C THR A 78 -5.52 -0.44 -24.58
N ARG A 79 -4.23 -0.14 -24.79
CA ARG A 79 -3.78 1.00 -25.60
C ARG A 79 -3.89 0.72 -27.10
N GLU A 80 -3.40 -0.43 -27.54
CA GLU A 80 -3.65 -0.95 -28.87
C GLU A 80 -4.82 -1.91 -28.73
N TRP A 81 -6.00 -1.48 -29.16
CA TRP A 81 -7.22 -2.26 -28.97
C TRP A 81 -7.24 -3.49 -29.88
N VAL A 82 -8.25 -4.35 -29.72
CA VAL A 82 -8.31 -5.62 -30.44
C VAL A 82 -8.51 -5.42 -31.95
N THR A 83 -7.81 -6.22 -32.74
CA THR A 83 -8.03 -6.33 -34.19
C THR A 83 -8.68 -7.67 -34.48
N LEU A 84 -9.86 -7.67 -35.12
CA LEU A 84 -10.59 -8.89 -35.45
C LEU A 84 -10.10 -9.46 -36.79
N ASN A 85 -9.51 -10.65 -36.74
CA ASN A 85 -9.15 -11.40 -37.94
C ASN A 85 -10.35 -12.21 -38.40
N THR A 86 -11.17 -11.64 -39.28
CA THR A 86 -12.38 -12.27 -39.83
C THR A 86 -12.46 -12.12 -41.33
N ALA A 87 -13.12 -13.07 -42.00
CA ALA A 87 -13.41 -13.00 -43.44
C ALA A 87 -14.56 -12.03 -43.77
N MET A 88 -15.24 -11.49 -42.75
CA MET A 88 -16.31 -10.51 -42.92
C MET A 88 -15.76 -9.19 -43.44
N HIS A 89 -16.49 -8.55 -44.35
CA HIS A 89 -16.16 -7.20 -44.83
C HIS A 89 -16.31 -6.16 -43.72
N ALA A 90 -15.52 -5.08 -43.79
CA ALA A 90 -15.50 -4.01 -42.79
C ALA A 90 -16.90 -3.43 -42.52
N ASP A 91 -17.71 -3.23 -43.55
CA ASP A 91 -19.08 -2.70 -43.44
C ASP A 91 -20.00 -3.57 -42.57
N ALA A 92 -19.75 -4.89 -42.51
CA ALA A 92 -20.51 -5.81 -41.67
C ALA A 92 -20.10 -5.73 -40.18
N LEU A 93 -18.92 -5.16 -39.87
CA LEU A 93 -18.42 -4.98 -38.51
C LEU A 93 -18.79 -3.60 -37.92
N GLU A 94 -19.17 -2.65 -38.77
CA GLU A 94 -19.57 -1.28 -38.38
C GLU A 94 -20.59 -1.26 -37.21
N PRO A 95 -21.67 -2.08 -37.20
CA PRO A 95 -22.63 -2.06 -36.09
C PRO A 95 -22.03 -2.55 -34.77
N MET A 96 -21.11 -3.53 -34.83
CA MET A 96 -20.43 -4.08 -33.67
C MET A 96 -19.48 -3.03 -33.07
N HIS A 97 -18.66 -2.36 -33.89
CA HIS A 97 -17.79 -1.28 -33.42
C HIS A 97 -18.57 -0.11 -32.82
N ARG A 98 -19.72 0.23 -33.39
CA ARG A 98 -20.63 1.25 -32.83
C ARG A 98 -21.17 0.84 -31.47
N LEU A 99 -21.60 -0.42 -31.31
CA LEU A 99 -22.06 -0.95 -30.03
C LEU A 99 -20.94 -0.96 -28.99
N GLU A 100 -19.74 -1.39 -29.38
CA GLU A 100 -18.56 -1.42 -28.53
C GLU A 100 -18.21 -0.02 -28.01
N GLN A 101 -18.25 0.99 -28.89
CA GLN A 101 -18.03 2.39 -28.51
C GLN A 101 -19.14 2.90 -27.60
N ALA A 102 -20.41 2.60 -27.90
CA ALA A 102 -21.55 3.01 -27.10
C ALA A 102 -21.52 2.43 -25.67
N LEU A 103 -21.04 1.19 -25.52
CA LEU A 103 -20.86 0.52 -24.22
C LEU A 103 -19.53 0.89 -23.55
N ASN A 104 -18.65 1.58 -24.26
CA ASN A 104 -17.31 1.94 -23.83
C ASN A 104 -16.51 0.70 -23.36
N VAL A 105 -16.61 -0.40 -24.10
CA VAL A 105 -16.03 -1.72 -23.72
C VAL A 105 -14.55 -1.57 -23.38
N ARG A 106 -13.81 -0.82 -24.19
CA ARG A 106 -12.37 -0.55 -23.98
C ARG A 106 -12.04 0.01 -22.61
N ALA A 107 -12.76 1.06 -22.18
CA ALA A 107 -12.53 1.63 -20.86
C ALA A 107 -12.98 0.67 -19.75
N LYS A 108 -14.09 -0.06 -19.94
CA LYS A 108 -14.58 -1.04 -18.95
C LYS A 108 -13.61 -2.20 -18.75
N VAL A 109 -13.03 -2.72 -19.82
CA VAL A 109 -12.00 -3.77 -19.75
C VAL A 109 -10.74 -3.24 -19.06
N ARG A 110 -10.28 -2.03 -19.39
CA ARG A 110 -9.16 -1.38 -18.69
C ARG A 110 -9.43 -1.26 -17.19
N ASP A 111 -10.60 -0.76 -16.81
CA ASP A 111 -10.96 -0.58 -15.41
C ASP A 111 -11.06 -1.94 -14.70
N ALA A 112 -11.64 -2.96 -15.34
CA ALA A 112 -11.70 -4.32 -14.79
C ALA A 112 -10.30 -4.93 -14.58
N LEU A 113 -9.38 -4.76 -15.54
CA LEU A 113 -7.99 -5.19 -15.40
C LEU A 113 -7.29 -4.46 -14.24
N ALA A 114 -7.48 -3.14 -14.12
CA ALA A 114 -6.90 -2.36 -13.03
C ALA A 114 -7.46 -2.81 -11.67
N TRP A 115 -8.77 -2.99 -11.53
CA TRP A 115 -9.38 -3.46 -10.29
C TRP A 115 -9.03 -4.90 -9.94
N ALA A 116 -8.89 -5.77 -10.93
CA ALA A 116 -8.40 -7.13 -10.73
C ALA A 116 -6.97 -7.13 -10.20
N ARG A 117 -6.09 -6.27 -10.74
CA ARG A 117 -4.72 -6.11 -10.21
C ARG A 117 -4.71 -5.52 -8.80
N LEU A 118 -5.55 -4.52 -8.52
CA LEU A 118 -5.60 -3.87 -7.20
C LEU A 118 -6.15 -4.77 -6.11
N TYR A 119 -7.31 -5.39 -6.34
CA TYR A 119 -8.03 -6.15 -5.31
C TYR A 119 -7.82 -7.66 -5.40
N GLY A 120 -7.19 -8.13 -6.47
CA GLY A 120 -7.03 -9.55 -6.78
C GLY A 120 -8.18 -10.16 -7.57
N GLY A 121 -9.23 -9.38 -7.84
CA GLY A 121 -10.35 -9.83 -8.64
C GLY A 121 -11.33 -8.72 -8.99
N ALA A 122 -11.86 -8.79 -10.21
CA ALA A 122 -12.95 -7.97 -10.69
C ALA A 122 -13.81 -8.76 -11.67
N VAL A 123 -15.03 -8.30 -11.91
CA VAL A 123 -15.93 -8.85 -12.92
C VAL A 123 -16.51 -7.73 -13.78
N LEU A 124 -16.77 -8.06 -15.04
CA LEU A 124 -17.59 -7.28 -15.94
C LEU A 124 -18.95 -7.95 -16.05
N PHE A 125 -19.96 -7.31 -15.48
CA PHE A 125 -21.34 -7.78 -15.50
C PHE A 125 -22.04 -7.32 -16.79
N ILE A 126 -22.59 -8.29 -17.52
CA ILE A 126 -23.39 -8.09 -18.74
C ILE A 126 -24.87 -8.11 -18.35
N ASN A 127 -25.51 -6.94 -18.38
CA ASN A 127 -26.93 -6.80 -18.13
C ASN A 127 -27.71 -6.55 -19.42
N VAL A 128 -28.68 -7.41 -19.69
CA VAL A 128 -29.65 -7.26 -20.78
C VAL A 128 -30.96 -6.79 -20.16
N HIS A 129 -31.37 -5.57 -20.48
CA HIS A 129 -32.55 -4.97 -19.86
C HIS A 129 -33.82 -5.77 -20.19
N GLY A 130 -34.61 -6.07 -19.16
CA GLY A 130 -35.84 -6.84 -19.29
C GLY A 130 -35.67 -8.36 -19.20
N GLN A 131 -34.44 -8.86 -19.00
CA GLN A 131 -34.17 -10.26 -18.69
C GLN A 131 -33.88 -10.47 -17.20
N ASP A 132 -34.23 -11.64 -16.70
CA ASP A 132 -33.84 -12.07 -15.35
C ASP A 132 -32.34 -12.40 -15.32
N PRO A 133 -31.51 -11.72 -14.50
CA PRO A 133 -30.09 -12.01 -14.39
C PRO A 133 -29.79 -13.39 -13.78
N CYS A 134 -30.76 -14.05 -13.13
CA CYS A 134 -30.62 -15.41 -12.62
C CYS A 134 -30.56 -16.46 -13.75
N LEU A 135 -31.01 -16.12 -14.95
CA LEU A 135 -30.99 -17.02 -16.10
C LEU A 135 -29.67 -16.90 -16.89
N PRO A 136 -29.18 -17.97 -17.52
CA PRO A 136 -28.00 -17.91 -18.36
C PRO A 136 -28.10 -16.84 -19.45
N PHE A 137 -26.95 -16.26 -19.82
CA PHE A 137 -26.82 -15.36 -20.95
C PHE A 137 -26.99 -16.14 -22.25
N ASP A 138 -28.02 -15.78 -23.02
CA ASP A 138 -28.24 -16.31 -24.35
C ASP A 138 -27.91 -15.24 -25.40
N PRO A 139 -26.83 -15.38 -26.19
CA PRO A 139 -26.50 -14.45 -27.27
C PRO A 139 -27.61 -14.31 -28.31
N ALA A 140 -28.40 -15.36 -28.57
CA ALA A 140 -29.48 -15.34 -29.56
C ALA A 140 -30.65 -14.45 -29.13
N SER A 141 -30.78 -14.17 -27.83
CA SER A 141 -31.78 -13.25 -27.28
C SER A 141 -31.46 -11.77 -27.51
N VAL A 142 -30.23 -11.45 -27.94
CA VAL A 142 -29.76 -10.08 -28.16
C VAL A 142 -30.11 -9.62 -29.58
N MET A 143 -31.37 -9.24 -29.77
CA MET A 143 -31.89 -8.70 -31.04
C MET A 143 -31.58 -7.20 -31.24
N PRO A 144 -31.64 -6.69 -32.48
CA PRO A 144 -31.52 -5.24 -32.73
C PRO A 144 -32.53 -4.44 -31.90
N GLY A 145 -32.05 -3.43 -31.16
CA GLY A 145 -32.87 -2.60 -30.27
C GLY A 145 -32.90 -3.07 -28.81
N THR A 146 -32.38 -4.26 -28.50
CA THR A 146 -32.17 -4.70 -27.12
C THR A 146 -31.17 -3.78 -26.42
N ARG A 147 -31.54 -3.28 -25.25
CA ARG A 147 -30.65 -2.43 -24.45
C ARG A 147 -29.71 -3.32 -23.64
N LEU A 148 -28.41 -3.10 -23.81
CA LEU A 148 -27.33 -3.76 -23.06
C LEU A 148 -26.60 -2.73 -22.18
N SER A 149 -26.12 -3.16 -21.03
CA SER A 149 -25.24 -2.36 -20.17
C SER A 149 -24.13 -3.21 -19.58
N LEU A 150 -22.93 -2.62 -19.48
CA LEU A 150 -21.75 -3.26 -18.90
C LEU A 150 -21.34 -2.53 -17.61
N THR A 151 -21.23 -3.29 -16.52
CA THR A 151 -20.86 -2.74 -15.21
C THR A 151 -19.63 -3.45 -14.66
N VAL A 152 -18.63 -2.68 -14.26
CA VAL A 152 -17.41 -3.22 -13.63
C VAL A 152 -17.59 -3.23 -12.12
N LEU A 153 -17.40 -4.41 -11.53
CA LEU A 153 -17.49 -4.64 -10.10
C LEU A 153 -16.19 -5.28 -9.61
N ASP A 154 -15.60 -4.75 -8.54
CA ASP A 154 -14.48 -5.42 -7.87
C ASP A 154 -14.99 -6.57 -6.99
N ARG A 155 -14.07 -7.44 -6.56
CA ARG A 155 -14.39 -8.58 -5.69
C ARG A 155 -15.17 -8.22 -4.41
N TRP A 156 -15.03 -7.01 -3.85
CA TRP A 156 -15.70 -6.65 -2.59
C TRP A 156 -17.15 -6.25 -2.81
N ARG A 157 -17.52 -5.93 -4.05
CA ARG A 157 -18.90 -5.73 -4.49
C ARG A 157 -19.57 -7.01 -4.99
N VAL A 158 -18.86 -8.14 -4.98
CA VAL A 158 -19.35 -9.41 -5.54
C VAL A 158 -19.07 -10.55 -4.58
N ALA A 159 -20.12 -11.06 -3.96
CA ALA A 159 -20.05 -12.26 -3.13
C ALA A 159 -20.17 -13.50 -4.01
N LEU A 160 -19.27 -14.46 -3.78
CA LEU A 160 -19.38 -15.82 -4.29
C LEU A 160 -20.13 -16.64 -3.24
N GLY A 161 -21.32 -17.15 -3.58
CA GLY A 161 -22.11 -17.94 -2.64
C GLY A 161 -21.34 -19.18 -2.19
N SER A 162 -21.26 -19.44 -0.89
CA SER A 162 -20.64 -20.67 -0.37
C SER A 162 -21.38 -21.90 -0.91
N GLY A 163 -20.63 -22.89 -1.43
CA GLY A 163 -21.20 -24.08 -2.07
C GLY A 163 -21.68 -23.88 -3.52
N GLN A 164 -21.50 -22.69 -4.10
CA GLN A 164 -21.86 -22.40 -5.49
C GLN A 164 -20.69 -22.59 -6.46
N MET A 165 -19.54 -23.11 -6.03
CA MET A 165 -18.46 -23.45 -6.95
C MET A 165 -18.78 -24.76 -7.68
N ASP A 166 -18.46 -24.85 -8.96
CA ASP A 166 -18.58 -26.09 -9.68
C ASP A 166 -17.44 -27.05 -9.30
N GLN A 167 -17.81 -28.16 -8.65
CA GLN A 167 -16.87 -29.15 -8.12
C GLN A 167 -16.79 -30.40 -8.99
N ASN A 168 -17.51 -30.46 -10.11
CA ASN A 168 -17.43 -31.60 -11.02
C ASN A 168 -16.16 -31.51 -11.87
N PRO A 169 -15.16 -32.41 -11.70
CA PRO A 169 -13.91 -32.36 -12.46
C PRO A 169 -14.07 -32.59 -13.97
N LEU A 170 -15.23 -33.11 -14.39
CA LEU A 170 -15.57 -33.34 -15.80
C LEU A 170 -16.26 -32.13 -16.45
N SER A 171 -16.54 -31.08 -15.67
CA SER A 171 -17.19 -29.87 -16.16
C SER A 171 -16.17 -28.90 -16.74
N GLU A 172 -16.50 -28.25 -17.86
CA GLU A 172 -15.67 -27.18 -18.43
C GLU A 172 -15.55 -25.98 -17.48
N THR A 173 -16.53 -25.78 -16.60
CA THR A 173 -16.55 -24.70 -15.60
C THR A 173 -16.01 -25.14 -14.25
N TYR A 174 -15.28 -26.27 -14.17
CA TYR A 174 -14.70 -26.75 -12.92
C TYR A 174 -13.88 -25.66 -12.21
N GLY A 175 -14.14 -25.46 -10.92
CA GLY A 175 -13.46 -24.44 -10.11
C GLY A 175 -13.95 -23.01 -10.36
N GLN A 176 -15.02 -22.81 -11.14
CA GLN A 176 -15.67 -21.50 -11.32
C GLN A 176 -16.96 -21.39 -10.48
N PRO A 177 -17.38 -20.17 -10.11
CA PRO A 177 -18.68 -19.93 -9.48
C PRO A 177 -19.83 -20.24 -10.45
N ARG A 178 -20.91 -20.86 -9.96
CA ARG A 178 -22.17 -21.09 -10.69
C ARG A 178 -23.05 -19.85 -10.72
N CYS A 179 -23.02 -19.06 -9.65
CA CYS A 179 -23.72 -17.79 -9.57
C CYS A 179 -22.95 -16.79 -8.70
N TYR A 180 -23.17 -15.51 -8.99
CA TYR A 180 -22.62 -14.37 -8.29
C TYR A 180 -23.73 -13.61 -7.57
N GLN A 181 -23.41 -12.94 -6.47
CA GLN A 181 -24.32 -12.03 -5.81
C GLN A 181 -23.68 -10.64 -5.73
N ILE A 182 -24.36 -9.64 -6.26
CA ILE A 182 -23.89 -8.25 -6.25
C ILE A 182 -24.28 -7.59 -4.92
N ALA A 183 -23.31 -6.95 -4.26
CA ALA A 183 -23.55 -6.23 -3.02
C ALA A 183 -24.62 -5.15 -3.20
N GLY A 184 -25.61 -5.13 -2.30
CA GLY A 184 -26.76 -4.23 -2.39
C GLY A 184 -27.91 -4.73 -3.26
N SER A 185 -27.78 -5.90 -3.91
CA SER A 185 -28.86 -6.59 -4.61
C SER A 185 -29.20 -7.93 -3.94
N VAL A 186 -30.47 -8.30 -4.02
CA VAL A 186 -30.97 -9.62 -3.57
C VAL A 186 -30.91 -10.65 -4.71
N GLU A 187 -30.87 -10.18 -5.96
CA GLU A 187 -30.87 -11.03 -7.13
C GLU A 187 -29.53 -11.74 -7.30
N ARG A 188 -29.60 -13.03 -7.66
CA ARG A 188 -28.44 -13.80 -8.06
C ARG A 188 -28.19 -13.57 -9.54
N VAL A 189 -26.93 -13.60 -9.94
CA VAL A 189 -26.53 -13.47 -11.33
C VAL A 189 -25.89 -14.78 -11.77
N ASP A 190 -26.36 -15.33 -12.89
CA ASP A 190 -25.76 -16.51 -13.49
C ASP A 190 -24.31 -16.23 -13.93
N HIS A 191 -23.44 -17.24 -13.82
CA HIS A 191 -22.02 -17.09 -14.13
C HIS A 191 -21.75 -16.67 -15.58
N SER A 192 -22.59 -17.08 -16.54
CA SER A 192 -22.45 -16.72 -17.95
C SER A 192 -22.64 -15.23 -18.24
N ARG A 193 -23.20 -14.46 -17.30
CA ARG A 193 -23.34 -13.00 -17.39
C ARG A 193 -22.16 -12.24 -16.77
N MET A 194 -21.18 -12.94 -16.23
CA MET A 194 -20.04 -12.37 -15.51
C MET A 194 -18.73 -12.77 -16.18
N ILE A 195 -18.00 -11.79 -16.71
CA ILE A 195 -16.64 -12.03 -17.20
C ILE A 195 -15.67 -11.70 -16.07
N ALA A 196 -14.99 -12.72 -15.54
CA ALA A 196 -14.04 -12.56 -14.44
C ALA A 196 -12.64 -12.13 -14.92
N PHE A 197 -12.03 -11.24 -14.16
CA PHE A 197 -10.66 -10.75 -14.32
C PHE A 197 -9.88 -11.06 -13.04
N SER A 198 -8.72 -11.69 -13.22
CA SER A 198 -7.87 -12.16 -12.12
C SER A 198 -6.70 -11.21 -11.87
N GLY A 199 -6.31 -11.06 -10.61
CA GLY A 199 -5.07 -10.41 -10.21
C GLY A 199 -3.88 -11.36 -10.27
N ALA A 200 -3.10 -11.44 -9.19
CA ALA A 200 -2.01 -12.40 -9.06
C ALA A 200 -2.56 -13.79 -8.70
N GLU A 201 -2.38 -14.75 -9.60
CA GLU A 201 -2.91 -16.10 -9.43
C GLU A 201 -2.38 -16.78 -8.16
N LEU A 202 -3.26 -17.52 -7.50
CA LEU A 202 -2.98 -18.18 -6.22
C LEU A 202 -3.06 -19.69 -6.38
N PRO A 203 -2.20 -20.46 -5.69
CA PRO A 203 -2.38 -21.90 -5.57
C PRO A 203 -3.75 -22.24 -4.99
N TRP A 204 -4.30 -23.41 -5.36
CA TRP A 204 -5.69 -23.80 -5.05
C TRP A 204 -6.12 -23.57 -3.59
N GLU A 205 -5.31 -23.98 -2.62
CA GLU A 205 -5.64 -23.82 -1.20
C GLU A 205 -5.67 -22.35 -0.75
N ALA A 206 -4.73 -21.53 -1.26
CA ALA A 206 -4.70 -20.10 -0.99
C ALA A 206 -5.87 -19.38 -1.71
N PHE A 207 -6.17 -19.78 -2.95
CA PHE A 207 -7.32 -19.29 -3.70
C PHE A 207 -8.64 -19.56 -2.96
N ARG A 208 -8.83 -20.79 -2.47
CA ARG A 208 -9.99 -21.18 -1.66
C ARG A 208 -10.04 -20.41 -0.33
N GLY A 209 -8.90 -20.26 0.34
CA GLY A 209 -8.78 -19.47 1.57
C GLY A 209 -9.07 -17.98 1.38
N ASN A 210 -8.83 -17.45 0.19
CA ASN A 210 -9.12 -16.07 -0.20
C ASN A 210 -10.55 -15.89 -0.77
N GLY A 211 -11.44 -16.87 -0.52
CA GLY A 211 -12.83 -16.81 -0.95
C GLY A 211 -13.02 -16.95 -2.46
N TYR A 212 -12.17 -17.77 -3.12
CA TYR A 212 -12.16 -17.98 -4.57
C TYR A 212 -11.88 -16.71 -5.38
N TRP A 213 -11.03 -15.84 -4.82
CA TRP A 213 -10.43 -14.72 -5.52
C TRP A 213 -8.91 -14.87 -5.53
N HIS A 214 -8.28 -14.32 -6.56
CA HIS A 214 -6.84 -14.21 -6.64
C HIS A 214 -6.34 -13.04 -5.79
N ASP A 215 -5.03 -12.87 -5.71
CA ASP A 215 -4.41 -11.89 -4.82
C ASP A 215 -4.17 -10.56 -5.52
N SER A 216 -4.06 -9.49 -4.74
CA SER A 216 -3.56 -8.23 -5.25
C SER A 216 -2.14 -8.39 -5.75
N VAL A 217 -1.78 -7.76 -6.87
CA VAL A 217 -0.37 -7.69 -7.30
C VAL A 217 0.48 -6.95 -6.26
N LEU A 218 -0.14 -6.08 -5.45
CA LEU A 218 0.52 -5.35 -4.37
C LEU A 218 0.95 -6.26 -3.22
N GLN A 219 0.31 -7.41 -3.03
CA GLN A 219 0.62 -8.34 -1.95
C GLN A 219 2.04 -8.90 -2.06
N ALA A 220 2.46 -9.30 -3.26
CA ALA A 220 3.79 -9.84 -3.50
C ALA A 220 4.88 -8.78 -3.39
N MET A 221 4.58 -7.53 -3.75
CA MET A 221 5.56 -6.44 -3.78
C MET A 221 5.57 -5.55 -2.55
N TYR A 222 4.70 -5.80 -1.57
CA TYR A 222 4.56 -4.97 -0.36
C TYR A 222 5.92 -4.66 0.28
N ASN A 223 6.76 -5.68 0.44
CA ASN A 223 8.09 -5.52 1.04
C ASN A 223 9.02 -4.66 0.18
N ALA A 224 8.98 -4.81 -1.14
CA ALA A 224 9.80 -4.00 -2.05
C ALA A 224 9.36 -2.52 -2.04
N LEU A 225 8.05 -2.27 -2.07
CA LEU A 225 7.48 -0.92 -1.94
C LEU A 225 7.86 -0.29 -0.59
N SER A 226 7.66 -1.01 0.51
CA SER A 226 7.96 -0.51 1.86
C SER A 226 9.45 -0.22 2.06
N ARG A 227 10.34 -1.04 1.50
CA ARG A 227 11.79 -0.80 1.54
C ARG A 227 12.17 0.47 0.78
N TYR A 228 11.62 0.67 -0.41
CA TYR A 228 11.87 1.88 -1.19
C TYR A 228 11.32 3.14 -0.51
N ASP A 229 10.09 3.10 0.00
CA ASP A 229 9.50 4.22 0.75
C ASP A 229 10.35 4.56 1.98
N THR A 230 10.81 3.54 2.71
CA THR A 230 11.70 3.72 3.87
C THR A 230 13.05 4.30 3.48
N ALA A 231 13.66 3.81 2.40
CA ALA A 231 14.94 4.29 1.91
C ALA A 231 14.88 5.74 1.43
N THR A 232 13.81 6.10 0.71
CA THR A 232 13.60 7.47 0.21
C THR A 232 13.28 8.44 1.34
N GLN A 233 12.45 8.04 2.32
CA GLN A 233 12.19 8.84 3.52
C GLN A 233 13.45 9.00 4.38
N GLY A 234 14.20 7.92 4.61
CA GLY A 234 15.47 7.97 5.35
C GLY A 234 16.48 8.88 4.68
N THR A 235 16.55 8.85 3.34
CA THR A 235 17.38 9.77 2.56
C THR A 235 16.94 11.22 2.73
N ALA A 236 15.64 11.50 2.70
CA ALA A 236 15.12 12.85 2.95
C ALA A 236 15.46 13.35 4.36
N SER A 237 15.31 12.51 5.38
CA SER A 237 15.70 12.82 6.76
C SER A 237 17.21 13.09 6.88
N MET A 238 18.05 12.30 6.20
CA MET A 238 19.49 12.53 6.14
C MET A 238 19.83 13.92 5.58
N PHE A 239 19.09 14.42 4.59
CA PHE A 239 19.30 15.77 4.08
C PHE A 239 18.98 16.86 5.11
N PHE A 240 17.97 16.66 5.96
CA PHE A 240 17.67 17.59 7.05
C PHE A 240 18.69 17.52 8.18
N GLU A 241 19.18 16.32 8.51
CA GLU A 241 20.21 16.11 9.54
C GLU A 241 21.63 16.43 9.06
N ALA A 242 21.85 16.53 7.73
CA ALA A 242 23.13 16.86 7.12
C ALA A 242 23.78 18.14 7.65
N VAL A 243 22.94 19.07 8.09
CA VAL A 243 23.36 20.38 8.59
C VAL A 243 23.40 20.32 10.11
N VAL A 244 24.47 19.73 10.66
CA VAL A 244 24.73 19.78 12.10
C VAL A 244 25.63 20.95 12.41
N ASP A 245 25.10 21.87 13.21
CA ASP A 245 25.85 22.97 13.77
C ASP A 245 26.42 22.59 15.13
N VAL A 246 27.72 22.78 15.27
CA VAL A 246 28.39 22.66 16.57
C VAL A 246 28.75 24.07 17.01
N LEU A 247 28.00 24.59 17.98
CA LEU A 247 28.26 25.86 18.65
C LEU A 247 29.01 25.58 19.95
N ARG A 248 30.17 26.21 20.15
CA ARG A 248 30.91 26.16 21.41
C ARG A 248 30.84 27.53 22.07
N ILE A 249 30.37 27.54 23.32
CA ILE A 249 30.24 28.74 24.15
C ILE A 249 31.20 28.63 25.34
N SER A 250 31.97 29.68 25.60
CA SER A 250 32.86 29.75 26.76
C SER A 250 32.05 29.93 28.05
N GLY A 251 32.32 29.15 29.10
CA GLY A 251 31.63 29.28 30.41
C GLY A 251 30.18 28.78 30.45
N LEU A 252 29.77 27.95 29.48
CA LEU A 252 28.40 27.41 29.41
C LEU A 252 27.99 26.67 30.70
N SER A 253 28.88 25.84 31.25
CA SER A 253 28.62 25.06 32.46
C SER A 253 28.30 25.95 33.66
N ASP A 254 29.04 27.05 33.83
CA ASP A 254 28.83 27.99 34.94
C ASP A 254 27.54 28.78 34.74
N THR A 255 27.22 29.16 33.50
CA THR A 255 26.00 29.94 33.18
C THR A 255 24.73 29.12 33.42
N LEU A 256 24.78 27.80 33.19
CA LEU A 256 23.67 26.88 33.41
C LEU A 256 23.41 26.55 34.90
N THR A 257 24.27 26.97 35.83
CA THR A 257 24.06 26.73 37.27
C THR A 257 22.95 27.60 37.88
N THR A 258 22.47 28.60 37.15
CA THR A 258 21.39 29.49 37.60
C THR A 258 20.19 29.40 36.65
N ASP A 259 18.97 29.39 37.21
CA ASP A 259 17.73 29.31 36.41
C ASP A 259 17.63 30.45 35.38
N ARG A 260 18.08 31.64 35.77
CA ARG A 260 18.11 32.82 34.91
C ARG A 260 19.13 32.70 33.77
N GLY A 261 20.31 32.14 34.03
CA GLY A 261 21.33 31.91 33.01
C GLY A 261 20.91 30.84 32.00
N ALA A 262 20.21 29.79 32.45
CA ALA A 262 19.63 28.79 31.55
C ALA A 262 18.59 29.39 30.59
N GLU A 263 17.75 30.29 31.08
CA GLU A 263 16.72 30.95 30.27
C GLU A 263 17.32 31.93 29.24
N GLU A 264 18.39 32.65 29.58
CA GLU A 264 19.13 33.51 28.65
C GLU A 264 19.83 32.71 27.55
N VAL A 265 20.47 31.59 27.90
CA VAL A 265 21.08 30.66 26.93
C VAL A 265 20.00 30.12 25.98
N HIS A 266 18.84 29.72 26.50
CA HIS A 266 17.74 29.21 25.67
C HIS A 266 17.22 30.25 24.67
N LYS A 267 17.01 31.50 25.09
CA LYS A 267 16.61 32.60 24.20
C LYS A 267 17.67 32.88 23.13
N ARG A 268 18.95 32.85 23.48
CA ARG A 268 20.05 33.01 22.50
C ARG A 268 20.04 31.90 21.44
N PHE A 269 19.89 30.63 21.84
CA PHE A 269 19.79 29.52 20.88
C PHE A 269 18.56 29.63 19.97
N GLN A 270 17.40 30.00 20.51
CA GLN A 270 16.20 30.20 19.70
C GLN A 270 16.36 31.34 18.67
N LEU A 271 16.96 32.46 19.08
CA LEU A 271 17.25 33.59 18.18
C LEU A 271 18.26 33.19 17.09
N ALA A 272 19.31 32.47 17.46
CA ALA A 272 20.30 31.96 16.51
C ALA A 272 19.67 30.98 15.50
N ALA A 273 18.83 30.07 15.95
CA ALA A 273 18.10 29.13 15.10
C ALA A 273 17.13 29.84 14.15
N MET A 274 16.37 30.84 14.64
CA MET A 274 15.47 31.65 13.81
C MET A 274 16.23 32.48 12.77
N MET A 275 17.32 33.17 13.17
CA MET A 275 18.12 33.97 12.24
C MET A 275 18.80 33.11 11.17
N LYS A 276 19.26 31.90 11.53
CA LYS A 276 19.82 30.97 10.55
C LYS A 276 18.76 30.45 9.58
N SER A 277 17.57 30.10 10.07
CA SER A 277 16.46 29.60 9.24
C SER A 277 15.97 30.66 8.24
N PHE A 278 15.79 31.91 8.68
CA PHE A 278 15.27 32.99 7.84
C PHE A 278 16.33 33.69 6.99
N ASN A 279 17.48 34.04 7.57
CA ASN A 279 18.46 34.94 6.94
C ASN A 279 19.76 34.23 6.53
N ARG A 280 19.91 32.93 6.84
CA ARG A 280 21.18 32.17 6.69
C ARG A 280 22.40 32.86 7.33
N MET A 281 22.16 33.75 8.29
CA MET A 281 23.21 34.48 9.03
C MET A 281 23.20 34.04 10.48
N LEU A 282 24.40 33.87 11.05
CA LEU A 282 24.61 33.53 12.45
C LEU A 282 25.41 34.66 13.10
N LEU A 283 24.83 35.31 14.12
CA LEU A 283 25.56 36.26 14.95
C LEU A 283 26.17 35.50 16.14
N LEU A 284 27.48 35.63 16.30
CA LEU A 284 28.27 34.99 17.34
C LEU A 284 29.00 36.05 18.17
N ASP A 285 29.20 35.78 19.45
CA ASP A 285 30.07 36.59 20.29
C ASP A 285 31.54 36.34 19.93
N ALA A 286 32.45 37.28 20.24
CA ALA A 286 33.85 37.23 19.83
C ALA A 286 34.64 36.04 20.39
N LYS A 287 34.11 35.36 21.42
CA LYS A 287 34.70 34.17 22.05
C LYS A 287 34.00 32.86 21.68
N ASP A 288 32.90 32.93 20.93
CA ASP A 288 32.13 31.74 20.54
C ASP A 288 32.67 31.16 19.23
N GLU A 289 32.78 29.83 19.16
CA GLU A 289 33.19 29.15 17.93
C GLU A 289 32.00 28.47 17.27
N TYR A 290 31.89 28.66 15.96
CA TYR A 290 30.94 27.94 15.12
C TYR A 290 31.70 27.03 14.16
N SER A 291 31.33 25.76 14.16
CA SER A 291 31.77 24.81 13.15
C SER A 291 30.57 24.08 12.57
N GLN A 292 30.50 24.06 11.24
CA GLN A 292 29.52 23.27 10.51
C GLN A 292 30.16 21.95 10.14
N LYS A 293 29.54 20.83 10.56
CA LYS A 293 29.91 19.53 10.03
C LYS A 293 29.16 19.32 8.73
N THR A 294 29.90 19.27 7.62
CA THR A 294 29.32 18.90 6.32
C THR A 294 29.40 17.39 6.18
N ASN A 295 28.26 16.72 6.17
CA ASN A 295 28.19 15.29 5.86
C ASN A 295 28.21 15.10 4.33
N HIS A 296 29.14 14.27 3.83
CA HIS A 296 29.17 13.89 2.42
C HIS A 296 28.34 12.62 2.19
N PHE A 297 27.30 12.72 1.37
CA PHE A 297 26.40 11.61 1.04
C PHE A 297 26.84 10.90 -0.26
N SER A 298 27.93 10.14 -0.20
CA SER A 298 28.34 9.27 -1.32
C SER A 298 27.57 7.94 -1.30
N GLY A 299 27.15 7.43 -2.47
CA GLY A 299 26.54 6.10 -2.62
C GLY A 299 25.02 6.02 -2.36
N VAL A 300 24.38 7.09 -1.86
CA VAL A 300 22.92 7.14 -1.65
C VAL A 300 22.17 6.93 -2.96
N LYS A 301 22.66 7.53 -4.05
CA LYS A 301 22.10 7.35 -5.39
C LYS A 301 22.09 5.87 -5.79
N ASP A 302 23.21 5.17 -5.64
CA ASP A 302 23.37 3.78 -6.07
C ASP A 302 22.44 2.85 -5.28
N VAL A 303 22.26 3.14 -3.98
CA VAL A 303 21.32 2.43 -3.11
C VAL A 303 19.87 2.65 -3.57
N ILE A 304 19.47 3.89 -3.86
CA ILE A 304 18.11 4.18 -4.35
C ILE A 304 17.88 3.51 -5.70
N GLU A 305 18.85 3.57 -6.62
CA GLU A 305 18.75 2.91 -7.93
C GLU A 305 18.60 1.40 -7.81
N GLN A 306 19.27 0.77 -6.84
CA GLN A 306 19.09 -0.66 -6.57
C GLN A 306 17.67 -0.99 -6.11
N PHE A 307 17.06 -0.16 -5.25
CA PHE A 307 15.66 -0.34 -4.85
C PHE A 307 14.68 -0.08 -6.01
N MET A 308 14.99 0.85 -6.91
CA MET A 308 14.20 1.06 -8.14
C MET A 308 14.21 -0.20 -9.03
N MET A 309 15.36 -0.87 -9.14
CA MET A 309 15.48 -2.13 -9.87
C MET A 309 14.73 -3.28 -9.17
N ASP A 310 14.82 -3.39 -7.85
CA ASP A 310 14.09 -4.39 -7.06
C ASP A 310 12.56 -4.26 -7.27
N ILE A 311 12.03 -3.04 -7.19
CA ILE A 311 10.60 -2.79 -7.47
C ILE A 311 10.24 -3.12 -8.91
N SER A 312 11.08 -2.76 -9.88
CA SER A 312 10.81 -3.04 -11.30
C SER A 312 10.73 -4.55 -11.55
N GLY A 313 11.64 -5.32 -10.94
CA GLY A 313 11.62 -6.78 -10.98
C GLY A 313 10.40 -7.37 -10.28
N ALA A 314 10.02 -6.86 -9.11
CA ALA A 314 8.84 -7.31 -8.39
C ALA A 314 7.52 -6.96 -9.10
N ALA A 315 7.49 -5.85 -9.86
CA ALA A 315 6.33 -5.40 -10.63
C ALA A 315 6.17 -6.09 -11.98
N ASP A 316 7.24 -6.74 -12.47
CA ASP A 316 7.38 -7.16 -13.86
C ASP A 316 7.12 -6.01 -14.87
N ILE A 317 7.60 -4.80 -14.51
CA ILE A 317 7.49 -3.60 -15.34
C ILE A 317 8.89 -3.00 -15.50
N PRO A 318 9.40 -2.81 -16.74
CA PRO A 318 10.71 -2.22 -16.96
C PRO A 318 10.88 -0.87 -16.25
N ALA A 319 12.06 -0.63 -15.65
CA ALA A 319 12.36 0.60 -14.92
C ALA A 319 12.16 1.87 -15.78
N THR A 320 12.44 1.77 -17.08
CA THR A 320 12.21 2.85 -18.06
C THR A 320 10.73 3.25 -18.13
N ARG A 321 9.81 2.27 -18.12
CA ARG A 321 8.37 2.50 -18.13
C ARG A 321 7.83 2.92 -16.77
N LEU A 322 8.29 2.28 -15.70
CA LEU A 322 7.79 2.51 -14.34
C LEU A 322 8.22 3.88 -13.79
N PHE A 323 9.50 4.23 -13.94
CA PHE A 323 10.09 5.45 -13.40
C PHE A 323 10.25 6.57 -14.43
N GLY A 324 10.04 6.30 -15.73
CA GLY A 324 10.22 7.31 -16.78
C GLY A 324 11.69 7.66 -17.05
N GLN A 325 12.60 6.72 -16.77
CA GLN A 325 14.01 6.91 -17.07
C GLN A 325 14.30 6.61 -18.54
N SER A 326 15.21 7.40 -19.13
CA SER A 326 15.82 7.04 -20.41
C SER A 326 16.61 5.74 -20.25
N PRO A 327 16.68 4.86 -21.26
CA PRO A 327 17.52 3.68 -21.22
C PRO A 327 18.95 4.09 -20.84
N LYS A 328 19.50 3.49 -19.78
CA LYS A 328 20.92 3.66 -19.46
C LYS A 328 21.70 2.95 -20.55
N ALA A 329 22.50 3.71 -21.30
CA ALA A 329 23.43 3.19 -22.30
C ALA A 329 24.53 2.35 -21.64
#